data_AF-A0A841PZ55-F1
#
_entry.id   AF-A0A841PZ55-F1
#
_cell.length_a   1.000
_cell.length_b   1.000
_cell.length_c   1.000
_cell.angle_alpha   90.00
_cell.angle_beta   90.00
_cell.angle_gamma   90.00
#
_symmetry.space_group_name_H-M   'P 1'
#
loop_
_entity.id
_entity.type
_entity.pdbx_description
1 polymer ?
#
loop_
_entity_poly.entity_id
_entity_poly.type
_entity_poly.pdbx_seq_one_letter_code
_entity_poly.pdbx_strand_id
1 'polypeptide(L)'
;MNRYTKRLMVLAAIFGILGVVMGGHMAGAGSPALRPVHAHALVVGWLSLFAWGVYYQLFNVSKRLANWQTWTGMIGTIFLVLGMWVHLAGALEALPFGVTLAIYIGGGTILIASYILFLIVVLKQKVTD
;
A
#
# COMPACT_ATOMS: atom_id res chain seq x y z
N MET A 1 15.91 11.49 -8.64
CA MET A 1 15.02 10.65 -7.82
C MET A 1 15.77 9.40 -7.36
N ASN A 2 15.79 9.10 -6.05
CA ASN A 2 16.47 7.89 -5.58
C ASN A 2 15.66 6.61 -5.90
N ARG A 3 16.29 5.44 -5.77
CA ARG A 3 15.67 4.15 -6.11
C ARG A 3 14.41 3.83 -5.31
N TYR A 4 14.33 4.26 -4.05
CA TYR A 4 13.21 3.99 -3.15
C TYR A 4 12.02 4.85 -3.56
N THR A 5 12.24 6.15 -3.73
CA THR A 5 11.25 7.08 -4.26
C THR A 5 10.71 6.60 -5.60
N LYS A 6 11.56 6.16 -6.54
CA LYS A 6 11.08 5.67 -7.85
C LYS A 6 10.14 4.47 -7.73
N ARG A 7 10.47 3.50 -6.89
CA ARG A 7 9.63 2.31 -6.68
C ARG A 7 8.30 2.67 -6.03
N LEU A 8 8.33 3.50 -4.99
CA LEU A 8 7.13 3.96 -4.29
C LEU A 8 6.23 4.79 -5.21
N MET A 9 6.79 5.71 -5.99
CA MET A 9 6.05 6.56 -6.93
C MET A 9 5.37 5.76 -8.04
N VAL A 10 6.09 4.79 -8.63
CA VAL A 10 5.50 3.92 -9.66
C VAL A 10 4.34 3.12 -9.09
N LEU A 11 4.52 2.50 -7.92
CA LEU A 11 3.47 1.70 -7.31
C LEU A 11 2.29 2.56 -6.84
N ALA A 12 2.55 3.75 -6.31
CA ALA A 12 1.52 4.74 -5.97
C ALA A 12 0.68 5.07 -7.21
N ALA A 13 1.32 5.45 -8.32
CA ALA A 13 0.62 5.78 -9.57
C ALA A 13 -0.27 4.64 -10.07
N ILE A 14 0.21 3.39 -10.01
CA ILE A 14 -0.58 2.21 -10.35
C ILE A 14 -1.83 2.12 -9.45
N PHE A 15 -1.67 2.23 -8.13
CA PHE A 15 -2.81 2.20 -7.20
C PHE A 15 -3.75 3.40 -7.35
N GLY A 16 -3.23 4.57 -7.74
CA GLY A 16 -4.05 5.74 -8.07
C GLY A 16 -4.98 5.46 -9.25
N ILE A 17 -4.45 4.89 -10.33
CA ILE A 17 -5.23 4.48 -11.51
C ILE A 17 -6.29 3.44 -11.09
N LEU A 18 -5.88 2.37 -10.40
CA LEU A 18 -6.79 1.32 -9.96
C LEU A 18 -7.89 1.87 -9.04
N GLY A 19 -7.53 2.75 -8.11
CA GLY A 19 -8.45 3.38 -7.18
C GLY A 19 -9.53 4.21 -7.89
N VAL A 20 -9.13 5.06 -8.84
CA VAL A 20 -10.06 5.88 -9.64
C VAL A 20 -10.99 5.01 -10.49
N VAL A 21 -10.46 3.98 -11.15
CA VAL A 21 -11.27 3.03 -11.94
C VAL A 21 -12.31 2.33 -11.07
N MET A 22 -11.91 1.81 -9.89
CA MET A 22 -12.85 1.18 -8.96
C MET A 22 -13.91 2.15 -8.45
N GLY A 23 -13.54 3.40 -8.17
CA GLY A 23 -14.48 4.44 -7.75
C GLY A 23 -15.54 4.73 -8.81
N GLY A 24 -15.10 4.90 -10.06
CA GLY A 24 -16.01 5.08 -11.21
C GLY A 24 -16.93 3.87 -11.42
N HIS A 25 -16.39 2.65 -11.32
CA HIS A 25 -17.19 1.44 -11.42
C HIS A 25 -18.27 1.35 -10.34
N MET A 26 -17.92 1.60 -9.07
CA MET A 26 -18.90 1.59 -7.96
C MET A 26 -19.99 2.66 -8.14
N ALA A 27 -19.61 3.85 -8.60
CA ALA A 27 -20.57 4.92 -8.87
C ALA A 27 -21.53 4.55 -10.00
N GLY A 28 -21.02 4.00 -11.11
CA GLY A 28 -21.83 3.57 -12.24
C GLY A 28 -22.71 2.35 -11.95
N ALA A 29 -22.24 1.41 -11.14
CA ALA A 29 -22.98 0.22 -10.75
C ALA A 29 -23.96 0.44 -9.58
N GLY A 30 -23.89 1.59 -8.89
CA GLY A 30 -24.68 1.85 -7.68
C GLY A 30 -24.40 0.90 -6.52
N SER A 31 -23.28 0.17 -6.54
CA SER A 31 -22.99 -0.93 -5.61
C SER A 31 -21.84 -0.62 -4.65
N PRO A 32 -22.02 -0.83 -3.33
CA PRO A 32 -20.97 -0.73 -2.32
C PRO A 32 -19.88 -1.79 -2.36
N ALA A 33 -20.00 -2.84 -3.19
CA ALA A 33 -19.30 -4.10 -2.97
C ALA A 33 -17.77 -3.97 -2.86
N LEU A 34 -17.17 -3.05 -3.64
CA LEU A 34 -15.72 -2.82 -3.66
C LEU A 34 -15.25 -1.71 -2.73
N ARG A 35 -16.12 -1.12 -1.88
CA ARG A 35 -15.78 0.03 -1.03
C ARG A 35 -14.51 -0.20 -0.20
N PRO A 36 -14.32 -1.35 0.50
CA PRO A 36 -13.10 -1.57 1.28
C PRO A 36 -11.84 -1.64 0.41
N VAL A 37 -11.93 -2.29 -0.75
CA VAL A 37 -10.81 -2.45 -1.69
C VAL A 37 -10.41 -1.09 -2.26
N HIS A 38 -11.40 -0.30 -2.71
CA HIS A 38 -11.20 1.05 -3.23
C HIS A 38 -10.54 1.98 -2.20
N ALA A 39 -11.07 2.01 -0.97
CA ALA A 39 -10.55 2.87 0.09
C ALA A 39 -9.08 2.56 0.39
N HIS A 40 -8.70 1.28 0.51
CA HIS A 40 -7.32 0.91 0.78
C HIS A 40 -6.40 1.10 -0.43
N ALA A 41 -6.88 0.88 -1.64
CA ALA A 41 -6.11 1.20 -2.84
C ALA A 41 -5.74 2.69 -2.89
N LEU A 42 -6.67 3.60 -2.55
CA LEU A 42 -6.36 5.04 -2.56
C LEU A 42 -5.60 5.51 -1.32
N VAL A 43 -5.90 5.00 -0.12
CA VAL A 43 -5.24 5.46 1.11
C VAL A 43 -3.85 4.84 1.25
N VAL A 44 -3.76 3.51 1.37
CA VAL A 44 -2.45 2.88 1.61
C VAL A 44 -1.67 2.62 0.33
N GLY A 45 -2.36 2.45 -0.80
CA GLY A 45 -1.74 2.27 -2.12
C GLY A 45 -1.28 3.57 -2.76
N TRP A 46 -2.18 4.51 -3.00
CA TRP A 46 -1.82 5.80 -3.59
C TRP A 46 -1.19 6.74 -2.56
N LEU A 47 -1.94 7.17 -1.54
CA LEU A 47 -1.54 8.28 -0.68
C LEU A 47 -0.31 7.96 0.18
N SER A 48 -0.29 6.83 0.89
CA SER A 48 0.83 6.48 1.77
C SER A 48 2.13 6.22 1.00
N LEU A 49 2.07 5.44 -0.09
CA LEU A 49 3.26 5.20 -0.92
C LEU A 49 3.77 6.50 -1.56
N PHE A 50 2.87 7.36 -2.02
CA PHE A 50 3.24 8.68 -2.52
C PHE A 50 3.92 9.52 -1.43
N ALA A 51 3.29 9.64 -0.25
CA ALA A 51 3.84 10.42 0.85
C ALA A 51 5.23 9.93 1.29
N TRP A 52 5.45 8.61 1.39
CA TRP A 52 6.77 8.05 1.70
C TRP A 52 7.79 8.29 0.59
N GLY A 53 7.38 8.19 -0.68
CA GLY A 53 8.27 8.49 -1.80
C GLY A 53 8.73 9.95 -1.79
N VAL A 54 7.80 10.89 -1.53
CA VAL A 54 8.11 12.32 -1.35
C VAL A 54 9.03 12.51 -0.15
N TYR A 55 8.73 11.88 0.99
CA TYR A 55 9.57 11.95 2.18
C TYR A 55 11.01 11.52 1.89
N TYR A 56 11.22 10.40 1.18
CA TYR A 56 12.56 9.95 0.79
C TYR A 56 13.23 10.81 -0.29
N GLN A 57 12.47 11.65 -1.00
CA GLN A 57 13.03 12.61 -1.94
C GLN A 57 13.51 13.89 -1.23
N LEU A 58 12.82 14.28 -0.15
CA LEU A 58 13.11 15.50 0.61
C LEU A 58 14.17 15.30 1.69
N PHE A 59 14.17 14.14 2.33
CA PHE A 59 14.99 13.88 3.52
C PHE A 59 16.06 12.83 3.28
N ASN A 60 17.25 13.06 3.84
CA ASN A 60 18.32 12.07 3.84
C ASN A 60 18.10 11.06 4.98
N VAL A 61 17.79 9.82 4.62
CA VAL A 61 17.39 8.75 5.54
C VAL A 61 18.39 7.59 5.50
N SER A 62 18.42 6.78 6.57
CA SER A 62 19.23 5.56 6.58
C SER A 62 18.84 4.61 5.45
N LYS A 63 19.80 4.27 4.58
CA LYS A 63 19.59 3.35 3.43
C LYS A 63 19.01 2.01 3.85
N ARG A 64 19.45 1.46 4.99
CA ARG A 64 18.96 0.16 5.51
C ARG A 64 17.50 0.25 5.92
N LEU A 65 17.12 1.27 6.67
CA LEU A 65 15.73 1.45 7.11
C LEU A 65 14.82 1.77 5.93
N ALA A 66 15.22 2.68 5.04
CA ALA A 66 14.45 3.01 3.84
C ALA A 66 14.22 1.79 2.95
N ASN A 67 15.23 0.93 2.77
CA ASN A 67 15.08 -0.29 1.98
C ASN A 67 14.06 -1.26 2.59
N TRP A 68 14.15 -1.55 3.89
CA TRP A 68 13.20 -2.44 4.55
C TRP A 68 11.79 -1.88 4.56
N GLN A 69 11.64 -0.60 4.92
CA GLN A 69 10.35 0.08 4.94
C GLN A 69 9.71 0.08 3.55
N THR A 70 10.48 0.40 2.51
CA THR A 70 9.98 0.41 1.12
C THR A 70 9.48 -0.97 0.70
N TRP A 71 10.27 -2.02 0.95
CA TRP A 71 9.89 -3.38 0.53
C TRP A 71 8.66 -3.90 1.28
N THR A 72 8.61 -3.74 2.60
CA THR A 72 7.43 -4.14 3.38
C THR A 72 6.23 -3.29 3.01
N GLY A 73 6.41 -2.00 2.71
CA GLY A 73 5.33 -1.11 2.26
C GLY A 73 4.74 -1.56 0.93
N MET A 74 5.59 -1.85 -0.05
CA MET A 74 5.17 -2.34 -1.37
C MET A 74 4.48 -3.71 -1.28
N ILE A 75 5.13 -4.70 -0.65
CA ILE A 75 4.58 -6.06 -0.54
C ILE A 75 3.31 -6.04 0.29
N GLY A 76 3.32 -5.39 1.46
CA GLY A 76 2.16 -5.33 2.33
C GLY A 76 0.95 -4.70 1.64
N THR A 77 1.15 -3.58 0.92
CA THR A 77 0.07 -2.92 0.17
C THR A 77 -0.49 -3.81 -0.94
N ILE A 78 0.38 -4.42 -1.76
CA ILE A 78 -0.05 -5.31 -2.86
C ILE A 78 -0.89 -6.45 -2.33
N PHE A 79 -0.37 -7.17 -1.34
CA PHE A 79 -1.06 -8.35 -0.78
C PHE A 79 -2.31 -7.97 0.01
N LEU A 80 -2.33 -6.84 0.71
CA LEU A 80 -3.51 -6.34 1.40
C LEU A 80 -4.64 -6.04 0.40
N VAL A 81 -4.37 -5.22 -0.62
CA VAL A 81 -5.40 -4.80 -1.59
C VAL A 81 -5.87 -5.97 -2.45
N LEU A 82 -4.94 -6.79 -2.98
CA LEU A 82 -5.30 -7.98 -3.73
C LEU A 82 -6.02 -9.01 -2.86
N GLY A 83 -5.56 -9.21 -1.62
CA GLY A 83 -6.17 -10.12 -0.66
C GLY A 83 -7.61 -9.72 -0.34
N MET A 84 -7.87 -8.42 -0.10
CA MET A 84 -9.24 -7.93 0.08
C MET A 84 -10.09 -8.12 -1.16
N TRP A 85 -9.55 -7.85 -2.35
CA TRP A 85 -10.31 -8.03 -3.59
C TRP A 85 -10.71 -9.49 -3.79
N VAL A 86 -9.77 -10.42 -3.58
CA VAL A 86 -10.04 -11.85 -3.70
C VAL A 86 -11.00 -12.35 -2.61
N HIS A 87 -10.78 -11.94 -1.36
CA HIS A 87 -11.53 -12.43 -0.20
C HIS A 87 -12.94 -11.83 -0.11
N LEU A 88 -13.12 -10.56 -0.45
CA LEU A 88 -14.40 -9.85 -0.30
C LEU A 88 -15.21 -9.79 -1.59
N ALA A 89 -14.55 -9.66 -2.75
CA ALA A 89 -15.23 -9.52 -4.03
C ALA A 89 -15.38 -10.85 -4.78
N GLY A 90 -14.94 -11.97 -4.20
CA GLY A 90 -15.01 -13.28 -4.83
C GLY A 90 -14.17 -13.38 -6.11
N ALA A 91 -13.17 -12.51 -6.31
CA ALA A 91 -12.43 -12.48 -7.58
C ALA A 91 -11.71 -13.80 -7.90
N LEU A 92 -11.47 -14.66 -6.89
CA LEU A 92 -10.96 -16.03 -7.03
C LEU A 92 -11.72 -16.99 -6.12
N GLU A 93 -13.02 -17.22 -6.38
CA GLU A 93 -13.85 -18.18 -5.61
C GLU A 93 -13.28 -19.61 -5.58
N ALA A 94 -12.36 -19.95 -6.49
CA ALA A 94 -11.70 -21.25 -6.54
C ALA A 94 -10.62 -21.47 -5.45
N LEU A 95 -10.19 -20.41 -4.74
CA LEU A 95 -9.16 -20.55 -3.71
C LEU A 95 -9.75 -20.91 -2.34
N PRO A 96 -9.10 -21.80 -1.57
CA PRO A 96 -9.53 -22.12 -0.22
C PRO A 96 -9.58 -20.87 0.67
N PHE A 97 -10.60 -20.75 1.51
CA PHE A 97 -10.80 -19.61 2.42
C PHE A 97 -9.54 -19.28 3.25
N GLY A 98 -8.85 -20.29 3.77
CA GLY A 98 -7.63 -20.10 4.55
C GLY A 98 -6.50 -19.42 3.76
N VAL A 99 -6.41 -19.67 2.45
CA VAL A 99 -5.40 -19.06 1.57
C VAL A 99 -5.73 -17.60 1.32
N THR A 100 -6.98 -17.28 0.99
CA THR A 100 -7.41 -15.89 0.72
C THR A 100 -7.29 -15.02 1.97
N LEU A 101 -7.67 -15.58 3.13
CA LEU A 101 -7.51 -14.93 4.43
C LEU A 101 -6.04 -14.70 4.79
N ALA A 102 -5.16 -15.68 4.53
CA ALA A 102 -3.72 -15.54 4.79
C ALA A 102 -3.07 -14.47 3.91
N ILE A 103 -3.46 -14.35 2.64
CA ILE A 103 -2.99 -13.28 1.74
C ILE A 103 -3.44 -11.92 2.27
N TYR A 104 -4.72 -11.79 2.62
CA TYR A 104 -5.29 -10.55 3.14
C TYR A 104 -4.63 -10.11 4.46
N ILE A 105 -4.70 -10.95 5.49
CA ILE A 105 -4.16 -10.64 6.82
C ILE A 105 -2.63 -10.55 6.80
N GLY A 106 -1.97 -11.45 6.04
CA GLY A 106 -0.51 -11.42 5.88
C GLY A 106 -0.04 -10.13 5.22
N GLY A 107 -0.71 -9.70 4.15
CA GLY A 107 -0.44 -8.41 3.51
C GLY A 107 -0.61 -7.23 4.48
N GLY A 108 -1.73 -7.21 5.21
CA GLY A 108 -1.98 -6.20 6.25
C GLY A 108 -0.90 -6.17 7.33
N THR A 109 -0.46 -7.34 7.80
CA THR A 109 0.58 -7.47 8.84
C THR A 109 1.94 -6.95 8.35
N ILE A 110 2.32 -7.27 7.11
CA ILE A 110 3.55 -6.75 6.49
C ILE A 110 3.47 -5.22 6.32
N LEU A 111 2.30 -4.70 5.97
CA LEU A 111 2.09 -3.26 5.84
C LEU A 111 2.19 -2.55 7.21
N ILE A 112 1.64 -3.13 8.28
CA ILE A 112 1.81 -2.62 9.65
C ILE A 112 3.29 -2.55 10.01
N ALA A 113 4.08 -3.58 9.70
CA ALA A 113 5.52 -3.56 9.90
C ALA A 113 6.20 -2.42 9.12
N SER A 114 5.72 -2.08 7.92
CA SER A 114 6.19 -0.91 7.18
C SER A 114 5.90 0.41 7.88
N TYR A 115 4.70 0.59 8.44
CA TYR A 115 4.38 1.80 9.23
C TYR A 115 5.26 1.92 10.48
N ILE A 116 5.53 0.81 11.19
CA ILE A 116 6.45 0.79 12.32
C ILE A 116 7.87 1.19 11.88
N LEU A 117 8.35 0.65 10.76
CA LEU A 117 9.64 1.03 10.20
C LEU A 117 9.68 2.51 9.79
N PHE A 118 8.59 3.03 9.23
CA PHE A 118 8.49 4.45 8.88
C PHE A 118 8.51 5.34 10.12
N LEU A 119 7.80 4.96 11.19
CA LEU A 119 7.88 5.63 12.48
C LEU A 119 9.33 5.69 12.98
N ILE A 120 10.07 4.58 12.92
CA ILE A 120 11.49 4.54 13.30
C ILE A 120 12.35 5.45 12.40
N VAL A 121 12.04 5.52 11.10
CA VAL A 121 12.73 6.44 10.18
C VAL A 121 12.52 7.89 10.61
N VAL A 122 11.28 8.28 10.90
CA VAL A 122 10.93 9.65 11.32
C VAL A 122 11.58 9.97 12.68
N LEU A 123 11.51 9.07 13.66
CA LEU A 123 12.13 9.27 14.98
C LEU A 123 13.66 9.40 14.92
N LYS A 124 14.30 8.78 13.93
CA LYS A 124 15.75 8.87 13.72
C LYS A 124 16.17 10.04 12.83
N GLN A 125 15.21 10.78 12.26
CA GLN A 125 15.51 11.93 11.44
C GLN A 125 16.04 13.04 12.34
N LYS A 126 17.21 13.60 11.98
CA LYS A 126 17.76 14.74 12.72
C LYS A 126 16.87 15.95 12.51
N VAL A 127 16.52 16.63 13.59
CA VAL A 127 15.93 17.97 13.52
C VAL A 127 17.01 18.91 12.99
N THR A 128 16.66 19.70 11.99
CA THR A 128 17.47 20.81 11.48
C THR A 128 16.79 22.08 11.93
N ASP A 129 17.48 22.88 12.75
CA ASP A 129 17.04 24.21 13.19
C ASP A 129 17.15 25.23 12.05
#